data_AF-V8CEL1-F1
#
_entry.id   AF-V8CEL1-F1
#
_cell.length_a   1.000
_cell.length_b   1.000
_cell.length_c   1.000
_cell.angle_alpha   90.00
_cell.angle_beta   90.00
_cell.angle_gamma   90.00
#
_symmetry.space_group_name_H-M   'P 1'
#
loop_
_entity.id
_entity.type
_entity.pdbx_description
1 polymer ?
#
loop_
_entity_poly.entity_id
_entity_poly.type
_entity_poly.pdbx_seq_one_letter_code
_entity_poly.pdbx_strand_id
1 'polypeptide(L)'
;MTEWYKKGDLDFSKIHTVNLDEYKGIDAENKQSYHYFMNQHLFSRVNIELQNTFVPDGMNENQDEECQRYEKLIAGLGGVDLQLLGLGHNGHIGFNEPAEVFVKQTHCVSLSEKTIQANQRFFESKEQVPKQAYTMGIGTIRSARKILINY
;
A
#
# COMPACT_ATOMS: atom_id res chain seq x y z
N MET A 1 3.34 10.87 -13.12
CA MET A 1 4.51 9.98 -13.31
C MET A 1 4.56 9.42 -14.72
N THR A 2 3.53 8.70 -15.19
CA THR A 2 3.49 8.11 -16.55
C THR A 2 3.72 9.11 -17.67
N GLU A 3 3.15 10.32 -17.58
CA GLU A 3 3.35 11.36 -18.60
C GLU A 3 4.79 11.90 -18.63
N TRP A 4 5.46 11.98 -17.48
CA TRP A 4 6.86 12.39 -17.41
C TRP A 4 7.80 11.28 -17.91
N TYR A 5 7.47 10.02 -17.65
CA TYR A 5 8.14 8.87 -18.26
C TYR A 5 8.03 8.90 -19.79
N LYS A 6 6.83 9.10 -20.34
CA LYS A 6 6.62 9.19 -21.80
C LYS A 6 7.39 10.32 -22.47
N LYS A 7 7.67 11.40 -21.73
CA LYS A 7 8.51 12.52 -22.19
C LYS A 7 10.01 12.22 -22.14
N GLY A 8 10.43 11.15 -21.46
CA GLY A 8 11.83 10.80 -21.23
C GLY A 8 12.45 11.45 -20.00
N ASP A 9 11.66 12.13 -19.16
CA ASP A 9 12.16 12.87 -17.99
C ASP A 9 12.33 11.96 -16.75
N LEU A 10 11.70 10.79 -16.74
CA LEU A 10 11.79 9.80 -15.66
C LEU A 10 12.17 8.44 -16.22
N ASP A 11 12.97 7.68 -15.45
CA ASP A 11 13.34 6.29 -15.73
C ASP A 11 13.07 5.45 -14.47
N PHE A 12 12.31 4.36 -14.62
CA PHE A 12 11.90 3.47 -13.53
C PHE A 12 12.69 2.15 -13.51
N SER A 13 13.62 1.95 -14.45
CA SER A 13 14.34 0.67 -14.62
C SER A 13 15.21 0.25 -13.43
N LYS A 14 15.55 1.19 -12.54
CA LYS A 14 16.43 0.97 -11.38
C LYS A 14 15.77 1.27 -10.04
N ILE A 15 14.45 1.46 -10.02
CA ILE A 15 13.74 1.75 -8.77
C ILE A 15 13.11 0.48 -8.19
N HIS A 16 12.90 0.49 -6.88
CA HIS A 16 12.01 -0.42 -6.19
C HIS A 16 10.83 0.38 -5.64
N THR A 17 9.64 -0.23 -5.57
CA THR A 17 8.45 0.42 -5.00
C THR A 17 7.89 -0.39 -3.85
N VAL A 18 7.43 0.31 -2.81
CA VAL A 18 6.71 -0.28 -1.68
C VAL A 18 5.40 0.48 -1.48
N ASN A 19 4.28 -0.24 -1.49
CA ASN A 19 2.93 0.30 -1.32
C ASN A 19 2.52 0.26 0.15
N LEU A 20 1.76 1.28 0.58
CA LEU A 20 1.40 1.46 1.98
C LEU A 20 0.58 0.31 2.56
N ASP A 21 -0.30 -0.30 1.76
CA ASP A 21 -1.33 -1.20 2.26
C ASP A 21 -1.86 -2.16 1.20
N GLU A 22 -2.57 -3.18 1.68
CA GLU A 22 -3.42 -4.09 0.90
C GLU A 22 -4.53 -4.66 1.78
N TYR A 23 -5.66 -5.02 1.19
CA TYR A 23 -6.72 -5.70 1.91
C TYR A 23 -6.31 -7.13 2.30
N LYS A 24 -6.64 -7.55 3.53
CA LYS A 24 -6.44 -8.94 3.96
C LYS A 24 -7.55 -9.83 3.39
N GLY A 25 -7.17 -10.99 2.88
CA GLY A 25 -8.03 -11.96 2.20
C GLY A 25 -8.34 -11.62 0.74
N ILE A 26 -7.67 -10.62 0.14
CA ILE A 26 -7.88 -10.26 -1.26
C ILE A 26 -6.79 -10.86 -2.16
N ASP A 27 -7.23 -11.47 -3.25
CA ASP A 27 -6.33 -11.96 -4.29
C ASP A 27 -5.74 -10.78 -5.09
N ALA A 28 -4.45 -10.87 -5.43
CA ALA A 28 -3.71 -9.84 -6.17
C ALA A 28 -4.22 -9.62 -7.61
N GLU A 29 -4.96 -10.58 -8.18
CA GLU A 29 -5.65 -10.48 -9.46
C GLU A 29 -7.05 -9.87 -9.34
N ASN A 30 -7.59 -9.76 -8.11
CA ASN A 30 -8.87 -9.11 -7.88
C ASN A 30 -8.77 -7.65 -8.29
N LYS A 31 -9.74 -7.17 -9.08
CA LYS A 31 -9.81 -5.80 -9.59
C LYS A 31 -9.87 -4.71 -8.50
N GLN A 32 -10.22 -5.10 -7.27
CA GLN A 32 -10.29 -4.21 -6.11
C GLN A 32 -9.04 -4.25 -5.22
N SER A 33 -8.07 -5.12 -5.52
CA SER A 33 -6.78 -5.13 -4.82
C SER A 33 -5.96 -3.89 -5.18
N TYR A 34 -5.16 -3.42 -4.24
CA TYR A 34 -4.21 -2.35 -4.50
C TYR A 34 -3.06 -2.81 -5.39
N HIS A 35 -2.71 -4.10 -5.37
CA HIS A 35 -1.83 -4.71 -6.34
C HIS A 35 -2.35 -4.53 -7.78
N TYR A 36 -3.59 -4.94 -8.05
CA TYR A 36 -4.21 -4.76 -9.36
C TYR A 36 -4.29 -3.29 -9.76
N PHE A 37 -4.71 -2.42 -8.83
CA PHE A 37 -4.81 -0.98 -9.05
C PHE A 37 -3.46 -0.40 -9.48
N MET A 38 -2.39 -0.68 -8.74
CA MET A 38 -1.06 -0.15 -9.05
C MET A 38 -0.52 -0.67 -10.37
N ASN A 39 -0.73 -1.96 -10.66
CA ASN A 39 -0.34 -2.52 -11.94
C ASN A 39 -1.09 -1.84 -13.10
N GLN A 40 -2.40 -1.68 -13.00
CA GLN A 40 -3.23 -1.06 -14.04
C GLN A 40 -2.86 0.41 -14.27
N HIS A 41 -2.59 1.16 -13.20
CA HIS A 41 -2.47 2.61 -13.25
C HIS A 41 -1.04 3.14 -13.36
N LEU A 42 -0.03 2.36 -12.94
CA LEU A 42 1.36 2.80 -12.96
C LEU A 42 2.30 1.74 -13.54
N PHE A 43 2.40 0.56 -12.93
CA PHE A 43 3.52 -0.36 -13.22
C PHE A 43 3.48 -0.90 -14.66
N SER A 44 2.30 -1.21 -15.21
CA SER A 44 2.17 -1.63 -16.62
C SER A 44 2.44 -0.52 -17.65
N ARG A 45 2.69 0.72 -17.21
CA ARG A 45 2.79 1.92 -18.08
C ARG A 45 4.18 2.57 -18.06
N VAL A 46 5.12 2.01 -17.32
CA VAL A 46 6.51 2.48 -17.19
C VAL A 46 7.47 1.30 -17.31
N ASN A 47 8.77 1.57 -17.50
CA ASN A 47 9.80 0.53 -17.64
C ASN A 47 10.28 -0.06 -16.30
N ILE A 48 9.39 -0.20 -15.31
CA ILE A 48 9.72 -0.86 -14.06
C ILE A 48 9.63 -2.37 -14.23
N GLU A 49 10.61 -3.09 -13.68
CA GLU A 49 10.55 -4.54 -13.56
C GLU A 49 9.55 -4.94 -12.48
N LEU A 50 8.57 -5.80 -12.79
CA LEU A 50 7.50 -6.13 -11.84
C LEU A 50 8.02 -6.80 -10.57
N GLN A 51 9.13 -7.54 -10.63
CA GLN A 51 9.78 -8.10 -9.44
C GLN A 51 10.33 -7.04 -8.47
N ASN A 52 10.44 -5.78 -8.90
CA ASN A 52 10.85 -4.65 -8.06
C ASN A 52 9.66 -3.87 -7.48
N THR A 53 8.44 -4.39 -7.64
CA THR A 53 7.22 -3.77 -7.13
C THR A 53 6.64 -4.58 -5.99
N PHE A 54 6.39 -3.93 -4.86
CA PHE A 54 6.03 -4.62 -3.64
C PHE A 54 4.78 -4.04 -3.00
N VAL A 55 3.79 -4.90 -2.81
CA VAL A 55 2.54 -4.63 -2.08
C VAL A 55 2.45 -5.65 -0.94
N PRO A 56 1.87 -5.31 0.22
CA PRO A 56 1.60 -6.33 1.25
C PRO A 56 0.80 -7.50 0.66
N ASP A 57 1.10 -8.72 1.09
CA ASP A 57 0.43 -9.93 0.61
C ASP A 57 -0.93 -10.08 1.28
N GLY A 58 -1.97 -9.66 0.55
CA GLY A 58 -3.35 -9.76 1.01
C GLY A 58 -3.78 -11.21 1.29
N MET A 59 -3.24 -12.20 0.60
CA MET A 59 -3.63 -13.61 0.76
C MET A 59 -2.89 -14.32 1.90
N ASN A 60 -1.89 -13.69 2.50
CA ASN A 60 -1.24 -14.25 3.67
C ASN A 60 -2.16 -14.10 4.89
N GLU A 61 -2.71 -15.22 5.36
CA GLU A 61 -3.61 -15.24 6.52
C GLU A 61 -2.89 -15.02 7.86
N ASN A 62 -1.58 -15.29 7.90
CA ASN A 62 -0.75 -15.11 9.09
C ASN A 62 -0.26 -13.66 9.18
N GLN A 63 -0.98 -12.85 9.96
CA GLN A 63 -0.72 -11.42 10.07
C GLN A 63 0.69 -11.09 10.58
N ASP A 64 1.20 -11.87 11.54
CA ASP A 64 2.50 -11.59 12.15
C ASP A 64 3.63 -11.90 11.17
N GLU A 65 3.46 -12.98 10.40
CA GLU A 65 4.37 -13.36 9.34
C GLU A 65 4.40 -12.30 8.23
N GLU A 66 3.23 -11.86 7.76
CA GLU A 66 3.16 -10.88 6.68
C GLU A 66 3.75 -9.53 7.08
N CYS A 67 3.37 -9.02 8.26
CA CYS A 67 3.88 -7.75 8.75
C CYS A 67 5.41 -7.81 8.93
N GLN A 68 5.95 -8.91 9.47
CA GLN A 68 7.40 -9.08 9.61
C GLN A 68 8.11 -9.24 8.27
N ARG A 69 7.52 -9.98 7.31
CA ARG A 69 8.06 -10.14 5.96
C ARG A 69 8.18 -8.78 5.27
N TYR A 70 7.13 -7.96 5.36
CA TYR A 70 7.09 -6.66 4.70
C TYR A 70 8.09 -5.66 5.32
N GLU A 71 8.22 -5.64 6.65
CA GLU A 71 9.27 -4.84 7.32
C GLU A 71 10.68 -5.29 6.93
N LYS A 72 10.94 -6.60 6.89
CA LYS A 72 12.24 -7.15 6.47
C LYS A 72 12.54 -6.84 5.01
N LEU A 73 11.54 -6.87 4.14
CA LEU A 73 11.65 -6.50 2.74
C LEU A 73 12.07 -5.03 2.61
N ILE A 74 11.35 -4.11 3.25
CA ILE A 74 11.67 -2.67 3.23
C ILE A 74 13.09 -2.42 3.75
N ALA A 75 13.45 -3.05 4.87
CA ALA A 75 14.80 -2.94 5.42
C ALA A 75 15.87 -3.52 4.48
N GLY A 76 15.60 -4.66 3.84
CA GLY A 76 16.49 -5.31 2.88
C GLY A 76 16.75 -4.49 1.61
N LEU A 77 15.80 -3.62 1.24
CA LEU A 77 15.97 -2.63 0.16
C LEU A 77 16.80 -1.41 0.59
N GLY A 78 17.17 -1.30 1.87
CA GLY A 78 17.89 -0.15 2.43
C GLY A 78 16.98 0.96 2.96
N GLY A 79 15.68 0.69 3.13
CA GLY A 79 14.67 1.65 3.54
C GLY A 79 14.07 2.45 2.38
N VAL A 80 13.20 3.41 2.70
CA VAL A 80 12.48 4.22 1.70
C VAL A 80 13.18 5.56 1.50
N ASP A 81 13.56 5.88 0.26
CA ASP A 81 14.15 7.19 -0.06
C ASP A 81 13.10 8.30 -0.17
N LEU A 82 11.96 8.00 -0.79
CA LEU A 82 10.86 8.93 -0.98
C LEU A 82 9.52 8.23 -0.78
N GLN A 83 8.75 8.70 0.20
CA GLN A 83 7.36 8.29 0.37
C GLN A 83 6.43 9.33 -0.26
N LEU A 84 5.57 8.88 -1.16
CA LEU A 84 4.47 9.69 -1.72
C LEU A 84 3.19 9.35 -0.98
N LEU A 85 2.60 10.34 -0.31
CA LEU A 85 1.45 10.15 0.56
C LEU A 85 0.28 11.03 0.13
N GLY A 86 -0.93 10.49 0.22
CA GLY A 86 -2.15 11.28 0.33
C GLY A 86 -2.64 11.28 1.78
N LEU A 87 -3.40 12.30 2.17
CA LEU A 87 -4.14 12.28 3.43
C LEU A 87 -5.62 12.02 3.20
N GLY A 88 -6.20 11.19 4.06
CA GLY A 88 -7.64 11.13 4.22
C GLY A 88 -8.21 12.45 4.76
N HIS A 89 -9.51 12.65 4.59
CA HIS A 89 -10.22 13.85 5.08
C HIS A 89 -10.06 14.09 6.59
N ASN A 90 -9.87 13.01 7.37
CA ASN A 90 -9.62 13.06 8.82
C ASN A 90 -8.11 12.99 9.17
N GLY A 91 -7.23 13.07 8.17
CA GLY A 91 -5.78 13.06 8.34
C GLY A 91 -5.13 11.67 8.37
N HIS A 92 -5.87 10.58 8.12
CA HIS A 92 -5.27 9.24 8.06
C HIS A 92 -4.25 9.10 6.92
N ILE A 93 -3.27 8.22 7.12
CA ILE A 93 -2.27 7.82 6.10
C ILE A 93 -2.37 6.31 5.91
N GLY A 94 -2.64 5.86 4.69
CA GLY A 94 -3.01 4.47 4.46
C GLY A 94 -4.21 4.08 5.31
N PHE A 95 -4.17 2.93 5.99
CA PHE A 95 -5.20 2.55 6.97
C PHE A 95 -4.87 2.94 8.43
N ASN A 96 -3.91 3.86 8.65
CA ASN A 96 -3.62 4.40 9.97
C ASN A 96 -4.64 5.49 10.33
N GLU A 97 -5.74 5.11 10.97
CA GLU A 97 -6.75 6.04 11.49
C GLU A 97 -6.21 6.91 12.64
N PRO A 98 -6.84 8.07 12.92
CA PRO A 98 -6.49 8.89 14.08
C PRO A 98 -6.52 8.10 15.39
N ALA A 99 -5.42 8.14 16.13
CA ALA A 99 -5.25 7.44 17.39
C ALA A 99 -4.39 8.26 18.36
N GLU A 100 -4.44 7.95 19.65
CA GLU A 100 -3.61 8.60 20.67
C GLU A 100 -2.11 8.27 20.48
N VAL A 101 -1.80 7.11 19.92
CA VAL A 101 -0.44 6.61 19.73
C VAL A 101 -0.25 6.14 18.30
N PHE A 102 0.91 6.47 17.74
CA PHE A 102 1.31 5.98 16.43
C PHE A 102 1.83 4.55 16.49
N VAL A 103 1.25 3.69 15.65
CA VAL A 103 1.78 2.34 15.43
C VAL A 103 3.10 2.46 14.66
N LYS A 104 4.14 1.78 15.16
CA LYS A 104 5.49 1.94 14.62
C LYS A 104 5.69 1.14 13.34
N GLN A 105 5.31 -0.13 13.35
CA GLN A 105 5.60 -1.08 12.27
C GLN A 105 4.34 -1.40 11.47
N THR A 106 4.54 -2.03 10.32
CA THR A 106 3.49 -2.67 9.54
C THR A 106 2.63 -3.55 10.44
N HIS A 107 1.31 -3.42 10.30
CA HIS A 107 0.35 -4.12 11.14
C HIS A 107 -0.95 -4.40 10.38
N CYS A 108 -1.70 -5.37 10.89
CA CYS A 108 -3.06 -5.65 10.45
C CYS A 108 -4.05 -4.78 11.23
N VAL A 109 -4.98 -4.14 10.53
CA VAL A 109 -6.03 -3.30 11.12
C VAL A 109 -7.40 -3.78 10.70
N SER A 110 -8.39 -3.60 11.59
CA SER A 110 -9.80 -3.75 11.22
C SER A 110 -10.28 -2.50 10.51
N LEU A 111 -10.97 -2.68 9.38
CA LEU A 111 -11.56 -1.58 8.63
C LEU A 111 -12.77 -1.01 9.37
N SER A 112 -12.98 0.30 9.24
CA SER A 112 -14.19 0.94 9.75
C SER A 112 -15.44 0.43 9.01
N GLU A 113 -16.59 0.42 9.67
CA GLU A 113 -17.86 0.06 9.03
C GLU A 113 -18.16 0.97 7.81
N LYS A 114 -17.75 2.24 7.87
CA LYS A 114 -17.86 3.17 6.74
C LYS A 114 -17.00 2.73 5.55
N THR A 115 -15.78 2.27 5.80
CA THR A 115 -14.89 1.72 4.76
C THR A 115 -15.48 0.45 4.15
N ILE A 116 -15.98 -0.46 4.99
CA ILE A 116 -16.64 -1.70 4.55
C ILE A 116 -17.86 -1.37 3.67
N GLN A 117 -18.72 -0.45 4.09
CA GLN A 117 -19.90 -0.02 3.33
C GLN A 117 -19.52 0.67 2.02
N ALA A 118 -18.50 1.53 2.02
CA ALA A 118 -18.00 2.20 0.82
C ALA A 118 -17.43 1.20 -0.19
N ASN A 119 -16.82 0.12 0.29
CA ASN A 119 -16.26 -0.94 -0.53
C ASN A 119 -17.30 -1.93 -1.03
N GLN A 120 -18.42 -2.11 -0.32
CA GLN A 120 -19.44 -3.11 -0.64
C GLN A 120 -19.95 -3.05 -2.09
N ARG A 121 -20.04 -1.85 -2.69
CA ARG A 121 -20.45 -1.67 -4.09
C ARG A 121 -19.52 -2.33 -5.12
N PHE A 122 -18.33 -2.74 -4.71
CA PHE A 122 -17.31 -3.32 -5.57
C PHE A 122 -17.21 -4.86 -5.46
N PHE A 123 -17.99 -5.48 -4.57
CA PHE A 123 -18.01 -6.91 -4.32
C PHE A 123 -19.41 -7.48 -4.57
N GLU A 124 -19.50 -8.77 -4.91
CA GLU A 124 -20.78 -9.41 -5.24
C GLU A 124 -21.65 -9.60 -4.00
N SER A 125 -21.03 -9.77 -2.83
CA SER A 125 -21.73 -9.89 -1.55
C SER A 125 -20.98 -9.19 -0.40
N LYS A 126 -21.69 -8.92 0.70
CA LYS A 126 -21.11 -8.26 1.89
C LYS A 126 -20.04 -9.14 2.55
N GLU A 127 -20.15 -10.45 2.42
CA GLU A 127 -19.22 -11.43 2.99
C GLU A 127 -17.88 -11.44 2.28
N GLN A 128 -17.84 -11.05 0.99
CA GLN A 128 -16.62 -10.93 0.21
C GLN A 128 -15.86 -9.63 0.47
N VAL A 129 -16.47 -8.66 1.16
CA VAL A 129 -15.82 -7.38 1.45
C VAL A 129 -14.74 -7.62 2.51
N PRO A 130 -13.47 -7.29 2.22
CA PRO A 130 -12.42 -7.38 3.22
C PRO A 130 -12.78 -6.59 4.47
N LYS A 131 -12.53 -7.19 5.63
CA LYS A 131 -12.79 -6.57 6.95
C LYS A 131 -11.52 -6.08 7.63
N GLN A 132 -10.38 -6.47 7.09
CA GLN A 132 -9.07 -6.12 7.60
C GLN A 132 -8.14 -5.72 6.45
N ALA A 133 -7.07 -5.02 6.76
CA ALA A 133 -6.03 -4.66 5.83
C ALA A 133 -4.67 -4.69 6.51
N TYR A 134 -3.62 -4.99 5.74
CA TYR A 134 -2.24 -4.74 6.13
C TYR A 134 -1.89 -3.30 5.77
N THR A 135 -1.21 -2.59 6.66
CA THR A 135 -0.77 -1.23 6.41
C THR A 135 0.57 -0.94 7.09
N MET A 136 1.45 -0.20 6.41
CA MET A 136 2.68 0.31 7.01
C MET A 136 2.35 1.15 8.23
N GLY A 137 3.08 0.93 9.33
CA GLY A 137 2.99 1.79 10.49
C GLY A 137 3.55 3.19 10.21
N ILE A 138 3.08 4.17 10.98
CA ILE A 138 3.58 5.55 10.94
C ILE A 138 5.09 5.60 11.22
N GLY A 139 5.64 4.70 12.04
CA GLY A 139 7.09 4.62 12.27
C GLY A 139 7.85 4.24 10.99
N THR A 140 7.40 3.21 10.27
CA THR A 140 7.94 2.77 8.98
C THR A 140 7.83 3.89 7.95
N ILE A 141 6.68 4.55 7.85
CA ILE A 141 6.48 5.72 6.97
C ILE A 141 7.45 6.85 7.30
N ARG A 142 7.60 7.20 8.59
CA ARG A 142 8.50 8.28 9.06
C ARG A 142 9.99 7.95 8.93
N SER A 143 10.33 6.68 8.71
CA SER A 143 11.72 6.27 8.47
C SER A 143 12.21 6.63 7.07
N ALA A 144 11.29 7.01 6.15
CA ALA A 144 11.65 7.45 4.82
C ALA A 144 12.54 8.71 4.85
N ARG A 145 13.53 8.79 3.95
CA ARG A 145 14.44 9.95 3.91
C ARG A 145 13.71 11.25 3.55
N LYS A 146 12.68 11.14 2.70
CA LYS A 146 11.80 12.24 2.30
C LYS A 146 10.36 11.76 2.27
N ILE A 147 9.45 12.65 2.66
CA ILE A 147 8.02 12.45 2.58
C ILE A 147 7.44 13.62 1.80
N LEU A 148 6.72 13.31 0.73
CA LEU A 148 5.93 14.28 -0.01
C LEU A 148 4.45 13.95 0.22
N ILE A 149 3.70 14.94 0.71
CA ILE A 149 2.27 14.80 0.94
C ILE A 149 1.53 15.63 -0.09
N ASN A 150 0.56 15.00 -0.76
CA ASN A 150 -0.36 15.64 -1.68
C ASN A 150 -1.72 15.82 -1.00
N TYR A 151 -2.21 17.06 -0.97
CA TYR A 151 -3.47 17.46 -0.33
C TYR A 151 -4.43 18.05 -1.37
#